data_AF-A0A941LCR7-F1
#
_entry.id   AF-A0A941LCR7-F1
#
_cell.length_a   1.000
_cell.length_b   1.000
_cell.length_c   1.000
_cell.angle_alpha   90.00
_cell.angle_beta   90.00
_cell.angle_gamma   90.00
#
_symmetry.space_group_name_H-M   'P 1'
#
loop_
_entity.id
_entity.type
_entity.pdbx_description
1 polymer ?
#
loop_
_entity_poly.entity_id
_entity_poly.type
_entity_poly.pdbx_seq_one_letter_code
_entity_poly.pdbx_strand_id
1 'polypeptide(L)'
;MKIAIQRTGGFAGLQEELASVDTAQLPPAEARRIEELVENAGFFGLPTALGGEITGADLFQLRITVTDGARRHTVEFPDHESPELAPLRALVRSLAP
;
A
#
# COMPACT_ATOMS: atom_id res chain seq x y z
N MET A 1 0.22 -13.59 5.23
CA MET A 1 0.61 -12.43 4.40
C MET A 1 0.95 -11.26 5.32
N LYS A 2 2.00 -10.49 5.03
CA LYS A 2 2.38 -9.27 5.77
C LYS A 2 2.26 -8.05 4.88
N ILE A 3 1.68 -6.98 5.40
CA ILE A 3 1.45 -5.73 4.67
C ILE A 3 1.98 -4.58 5.50
N ALA A 4 2.87 -3.79 4.91
CA ALA A 4 3.38 -2.56 5.51
C ALA A 4 3.02 -1.37 4.62
N ILE A 5 2.47 -0.33 5.23
CA ILE A 5 2.09 0.92 4.57
C ILE A 5 2.92 2.03 5.19
N GLN A 6 3.60 2.77 4.33
CA GLN A 6 4.43 3.90 4.74
C GLN A 6 4.03 5.13 3.94
N ARG A 7 4.01 6.28 4.59
CA ARG A 7 3.95 7.59 3.94
C ARG A 7 5.36 8.16 3.89
N THR A 8 5.75 8.63 2.72
CA THR A 8 7.07 9.20 2.45
C THR A 8 6.95 10.55 1.76
N GLY A 9 8.00 11.36 1.79
CA GLY A 9 8.02 12.67 1.14
C GLY A 9 7.68 13.82 2.11
N GLY A 10 7.10 14.88 1.57
CA GLY A 10 6.96 16.15 2.29
C GLY A 10 8.28 16.89 2.45
N PHE A 11 8.22 18.12 2.97
CA PHE A 11 9.35 19.06 2.98
C PHE A 11 10.62 18.57 3.71
N ALA A 12 10.48 17.61 4.63
CA ALA A 12 11.58 17.01 5.38
C ALA A 12 11.96 15.59 4.94
N GLY A 13 11.31 15.03 3.91
CA GLY A 13 11.56 13.66 3.44
C GLY A 13 11.26 12.60 4.50
N LEU A 14 10.25 12.83 5.35
CA LEU A 14 9.93 11.96 6.47
C LEU A 14 9.41 10.61 5.96
N GLN A 15 9.77 9.54 6.67
CA GLN A 15 9.21 8.22 6.48
C GLN A 15 8.37 7.89 7.72
N GLU A 16 7.07 7.79 7.52
CA GLU A 16 6.09 7.50 8.56
C GLU A 16 5.47 6.13 8.27
N GLU A 17 5.51 5.22 9.24
CA GLU A 17 4.79 3.96 9.14
C GLU A 17 3.33 4.20 9.52
N LEU A 18 2.42 4.06 8.55
CA LEU A 18 0.98 4.25 8.76
C LEU A 18 0.33 3.00 9.33
N ALA A 19 0.74 1.82 8.84
CA ALA A 19 0.24 0.54 9.32
C ALA A 19 1.20 -0.60 9.01
N SER A 20 1.19 -1.61 9.88
CA SER A 20 1.90 -2.87 9.69
C SER A 20 1.01 -4.00 10.17
N VAL A 21 0.63 -4.90 9.26
CA VAL A 21 -0.37 -5.93 9.50
C VAL A 21 0.18 -7.29 9.09
N ASP A 22 0.04 -8.28 9.96
CA ASP A 22 0.31 -9.69 9.66
C ASP A 22 -1.01 -10.45 9.68
N THR A 23 -1.46 -10.96 8.52
CA THR A 23 -2.71 -11.71 8.41
C THR A 23 -2.70 -13.00 9.24
N ALA A 24 -1.52 -13.52 9.59
CA ALA A 24 -1.40 -14.67 10.50
C ALA A 24 -1.76 -14.33 11.96
N GLN A 25 -1.76 -13.04 12.33
CA GLN A 25 -2.11 -12.56 13.67
C GLN A 25 -3.56 -12.03 13.74
N LEU A 26 -4.29 -12.05 12.63
CA LEU A 26 -5.66 -11.54 12.55
C LEU A 26 -6.70 -12.66 12.64
N PRO A 27 -7.94 -12.32 13.04
CA PRO A 27 -9.07 -13.24 12.92
C PRO A 27 -9.22 -13.74 11.47
N PRO A 28 -9.59 -15.02 11.24
CA PRO A 28 -9.66 -15.60 9.90
C PRO A 28 -10.52 -14.82 8.90
N ALA A 29 -11.62 -14.21 9.37
CA ALA A 29 -12.49 -13.40 8.54
C ALA A 29 -11.80 -12.11 8.05
N GLU A 30 -11.03 -11.44 8.91
CA GLU A 30 -10.32 -10.22 8.55
C GLU A 30 -9.08 -10.52 7.70
N ALA A 31 -8.34 -11.57 8.05
CA ALA A 31 -7.22 -12.07 7.25
C ALA A 31 -7.65 -12.33 5.80
N ARG A 32 -8.77 -13.06 5.64
CA ARG A 32 -9.32 -13.38 4.32
C ARG A 32 -9.78 -12.14 3.57
N ARG A 33 -10.44 -11.20 4.23
CA ARG A 33 -10.86 -9.93 3.63
C ARG A 33 -9.68 -9.14 3.07
N ILE A 34 -8.58 -9.06 3.83
CA ILE A 34 -7.36 -8.36 3.41
C ILE A 34 -6.69 -9.09 2.24
N GLU A 35 -6.59 -10.41 2.30
CA GLU A 35 -6.04 -11.23 1.22
C GLU A 35 -6.85 -11.06 -0.08
N GLU A 36 -8.17 -11.08 0.00
CA GLU A 36 -9.08 -10.83 -1.13
C GLU A 36 -8.90 -9.41 -1.70
N LEU A 37 -8.66 -8.38 -0.86
CA LEU A 37 -8.38 -7.03 -1.35
C LEU A 37 -7.06 -6.95 -2.13
N VAL A 38 -6.01 -7.63 -1.66
CA VAL A 38 -4.71 -7.70 -2.35
C VAL A 38 -4.82 -8.43 -3.68
N GLU A 39 -5.56 -9.54 -3.71
CA GLU A 39 -5.81 -10.33 -4.92
C GLU A 39 -6.65 -9.57 -5.94
N ASN A 40 -7.76 -8.96 -5.51
CA ASN A 40 -8.65 -8.17 -6.39
C ASN A 40 -7.96 -6.92 -6.95
N ALA A 41 -7.03 -6.33 -6.20
CA ALA A 41 -6.20 -5.24 -6.69
C ALA A 41 -5.15 -5.69 -7.72
N GLY A 42 -4.96 -7.01 -7.91
CA GLY A 42 -3.91 -7.56 -8.77
C GLY A 42 -2.52 -7.11 -8.32
N PHE A 43 -2.31 -6.93 -7.00
CA PHE A 43 -1.20 -6.14 -6.45
C PHE A 43 0.18 -6.56 -6.99
N PHE A 44 0.44 -7.86 -7.06
CA PHE A 44 1.73 -8.41 -7.54
C PHE A 44 1.96 -8.23 -9.04
N GLY A 45 0.94 -7.86 -9.82
CA GLY A 45 1.05 -7.51 -11.23
C GLY A 45 1.14 -6.00 -11.49
N LEU A 46 1.03 -5.17 -10.46
CA LEU A 46 1.10 -3.73 -10.60
C LEU A 46 2.54 -3.26 -10.87
N PRO A 47 2.72 -2.16 -11.62
CA PRO A 47 4.00 -1.46 -11.67
C PRO A 47 4.49 -1.08 -10.27
N THR A 48 5.80 -1.02 -10.08
CA THR A 48 6.41 -0.59 -8.80
C THR A 48 6.13 0.88 -8.49
N ALA A 49 5.80 1.69 -9.50
CA ALA A 49 5.36 3.07 -9.36
C ALA A 49 4.11 3.32 -10.21
N LEU A 50 3.08 3.91 -9.60
CA LEU A 50 1.80 4.26 -10.24
C LEU A 50 1.52 5.76 -10.05
N GLY A 51 0.86 6.39 -11.03
CA GLY A 51 0.49 7.82 -10.95
C GLY A 51 1.47 8.80 -11.62
N GLY A 52 2.35 8.33 -12.51
CA GLY A 52 3.26 9.16 -13.31
C GLY A 52 4.57 9.55 -12.60
N GLU A 53 5.43 10.33 -13.28
CA GLU A 53 6.62 10.92 -12.66
C GLU A 53 6.20 11.84 -11.51
N ILE A 54 6.46 11.40 -10.27
CA ILE A 54 6.18 12.20 -9.07
C ILE A 54 7.21 13.33 -9.02
N THR A 55 6.92 14.40 -9.76
CA THR A 55 7.81 15.55 -9.92
C THR A 55 7.56 16.54 -8.78
N GLY A 56 7.99 16.17 -7.57
CA GLY A 56 7.88 17.02 -6.39
C GLY A 56 8.30 16.29 -5.12
N ALA A 57 9.48 16.64 -4.59
CA ALA A 57 9.97 16.08 -3.32
C ALA A 57 9.10 16.47 -2.11
N ASP A 58 8.27 17.51 -2.28
CA ASP A 58 7.32 18.03 -1.31
C ASP A 58 5.98 17.28 -1.29
N LEU A 59 5.70 16.43 -2.28
CA LEU A 59 4.47 15.65 -2.33
C LEU A 59 4.55 14.41 -1.43
N PHE A 60 3.46 14.11 -0.73
CA PHE A 60 3.33 12.85 0.00
C PHE A 60 3.11 11.69 -0.97
N GLN A 61 3.85 10.63 -0.73
CA GLN A 61 3.78 9.37 -1.45
C GLN A 61 3.45 8.25 -0.47
N LEU A 62 2.60 7.32 -0.89
CA LEU A 62 2.31 6.09 -0.16
C LEU A 62 3.12 4.96 -0.78
N ARG A 63 3.77 4.19 0.08
CA ARG A 63 4.46 2.96 -0.25
C ARG A 63 3.75 1.81 0.44
N ILE A 64 3.23 0.88 -0.35
CA ILE A 64 2.66 -0.38 0.14
C ILE A 64 3.65 -1.49 -0.17
N THR A 65 4.02 -2.27 0.83
CA THR A 65 4.81 -3.49 0.66
C THR A 65 3.99 -4.68 1.13
N VAL A 66 3.74 -5.61 0.22
CA VAL A 66 3.06 -6.88 0.51
C VAL A 66 4.08 -8.01 0.43
N THR A 67 4.15 -8.83 1.47
CA THR A 67 4.96 -10.04 1.53
C THR A 67 4.04 -11.25 1.77
N ASP A 68 4.01 -12.16 0.82
CA ASP A 68 3.24 -13.39 0.89
C ASP A 68 4.12 -14.61 0.57
N GLY A 69 4.56 -15.32 1.61
CA GLY A 69 5.54 -16.39 1.49
C GLY A 69 6.87 -15.88 0.89
N ALA A 70 7.24 -16.42 -0.28
CA ALA A 70 8.42 -15.99 -1.03
C ALA A 70 8.16 -14.78 -1.95
N ARG A 71 6.91 -14.36 -2.14
CA ARG A 71 6.55 -13.22 -2.99
C ARG A 71 6.62 -11.95 -2.17
N ARG A 72 7.39 -10.97 -2.62
CA ARG A 72 7.42 -9.63 -2.05
C ARG A 72 7.30 -8.61 -3.17
N HIS A 73 6.35 -7.69 -3.06
CA HIS A 73 6.17 -6.62 -4.02
C HIS A 73 5.96 -5.30 -3.30
N THR A 74 6.49 -4.22 -3.87
CA THR A 74 6.36 -2.87 -3.35
C THR A 74 5.85 -1.97 -4.45
N VAL A 75 4.80 -1.22 -4.13
CA VAL A 75 4.15 -0.27 -5.03
C VAL A 75 4.16 1.10 -4.36
N GLU A 76 4.66 2.09 -5.08
CA GLU A 76 4.70 3.49 -4.69
C GLU A 76 3.72 4.30 -5.53
N PHE A 77 2.95 5.18 -4.89
CA PHE A 77 2.00 6.04 -5.59
C PHE A 77 1.72 7.32 -4.80
N PRO A 78 1.28 8.40 -5.47
CA PRO A 78 0.92 9.65 -4.81
C PRO A 78 -0.22 9.51 -3.79
N ASP A 79 -0.17 10.24 -2.67
CA ASP A 79 -1.28 10.34 -1.73
C ASP A 79 -2.36 11.33 -2.20
N HIS A 80 -2.96 11.09 -3.36
CA HIS A 80 -4.15 11.80 -3.82
C HIS A 80 -5.22 10.81 -4.32
N GLU A 81 -6.43 11.31 -4.58
CA GLU A 81 -7.52 10.49 -5.10
C GLU A 81 -7.49 10.45 -6.63
N SER A 82 -7.35 9.25 -7.20
CA SER A 82 -7.41 8.98 -8.64
C SER A 82 -8.10 7.64 -8.88
N PRO A 83 -8.91 7.47 -9.95
CA PRO A 83 -9.55 6.19 -10.28
C PRO A 83 -8.56 5.03 -10.43
N GLU A 84 -7.37 5.31 -10.97
CA GLU A 84 -6.28 4.34 -11.17
C GLU A 84 -5.74 3.81 -9.83
N LEU A 85 -5.81 4.63 -8.79
CA LEU A 85 -5.30 4.33 -7.45
C LEU A 85 -6.39 3.80 -6.51
N ALA A 86 -7.65 3.73 -6.96
CA ALA A 86 -8.79 3.36 -6.12
C ALA A 86 -8.59 2.02 -5.37
N PRO A 87 -8.08 0.94 -6.00
CA PRO A 87 -7.83 -0.32 -5.30
C PRO A 87 -6.77 -0.19 -4.20
N LEU A 88 -5.69 0.55 -4.44
CA LEU A 88 -4.62 0.79 -3.47
C LEU A 88 -5.09 1.68 -2.32
N ARG A 89 -5.90 2.69 -2.61
CA ARG A 89 -6.54 3.54 -1.58
C ARG A 89 -7.50 2.76 -0.70
N ALA A 90 -8.22 1.79 -1.25
CA ALA A 90 -9.08 0.91 -0.46
C ALA A 90 -8.26 0.05 0.53
N LEU A 91 -7.12 -0.49 0.10
CA LEU A 91 -6.19 -1.20 0.98
C LEU A 91 -5.68 -0.28 2.11
N VAL A 92 -5.25 0.94 1.78
CA VAL A 92 -4.76 1.89 2.79
C VAL A 92 -5.84 2.22 3.81
N ARG A 93 -7.06 2.57 3.38
CA ARG A 93 -8.17 2.87 4.30
C ARG A 93 -8.59 1.67 5.16
N SER A 94 -8.41 0.45 4.66
CA SER A 94 -8.74 -0.76 5.43
C SER A 94 -7.71 -1.10 6.51
N LEU A 95 -6.47 -0.63 6.36
CA LEU A 95 -5.34 -1.03 7.22
C LEU A 95 -4.80 0.14 8.07
N ALA A 96 -4.96 1.37 7.61
CA ALA A 96 -4.58 2.63 8.27
C ALA A 96 -5.79 3.60 8.24
N PRO A 97 -6.73 3.47 9.20
CA PRO A 97 -7.92 4.32 9.29
C PRO A 97 -7.64 5.75 9.78
#